data_AF-A0A1N6UZJ2-F1
#
_entry.id   AF-A0A1N6UZJ2-F1
#
_cell.length_a   1.000
_cell.length_b   1.000
_cell.length_c   1.000
_cell.angle_alpha   90.00
_cell.angle_beta   90.00
_cell.angle_gamma   90.00
#
_symmetry.space_group_name_H-M   'P 1'
#
loop_
_entity.id
_entity.type
_entity.pdbx_description
1 polymer ?
#
loop_
_entity_poly.entity_id
_entity_poly.type
_entity_poly.pdbx_seq_one_letter_code
_entity_poly.pdbx_strand_id
1 'polypeptide(L)'
;MPHPVFAETAASISELKANPMKVVASGEGMPVLVLNHNQPAFYCVPAAAYEAMMELLDDAELLRLVKARQEEPSVPVSLDAL
;
A
#
# COMPACT_ATOMS: atom_id res chain seq x y z
N MET A 1 -2.74 -20.19 15.87
CA MET A 1 -3.80 -20.32 14.84
C MET A 1 -3.15 -20.06 13.49
N PRO A 2 -3.62 -20.65 12.37
CA PRO A 2 -3.13 -20.25 11.06
C PRO A 2 -3.56 -18.81 10.76
N HIS A 3 -2.66 -18.02 10.16
CA HIS A 3 -2.91 -16.65 9.72
C HIS A 3 -2.62 -16.54 8.22
N PRO A 4 -3.45 -15.83 7.44
CA PRO A 4 -3.15 -15.57 6.03
C PRO A 4 -1.89 -14.69 5.94
N VAL A 5 -0.98 -15.08 5.04
CA VAL A 5 0.28 -14.37 4.78
C VAL A 5 0.19 -13.72 3.41
N PHE A 6 0.48 -12.42 3.35
CA PHE A 6 0.39 -11.60 2.14
C PHE A 6 1.77 -11.04 1.74
N ALA A 7 2.78 -11.89 1.83
CA ALA A 7 4.12 -11.63 1.35
C ALA A 7 4.76 -12.96 0.92
N GLU A 8 5.51 -12.95 -0.18
CA GLU A 8 6.25 -14.12 -0.65
C GLU A 8 7.58 -14.28 0.08
N THR A 9 8.10 -13.19 0.64
CA THR A 9 9.35 -13.14 1.39
C THR A 9 9.08 -12.89 2.88
N ALA A 10 9.79 -13.59 3.75
CA ALA A 10 9.78 -13.35 5.18
C ALA A 10 11.22 -13.25 5.74
N ALA A 11 11.39 -12.43 6.77
CA ALA A 11 12.64 -12.27 7.51
C ALA A 11 12.36 -12.21 9.02
N SER A 12 13.29 -12.66 9.84
CA SER A 12 13.20 -12.47 11.29
C SER A 12 13.48 -11.02 11.69
N ILE A 13 12.95 -10.61 12.84
CA ILE A 13 13.26 -9.30 13.44
C ILE A 13 14.75 -9.14 13.72
N SER A 14 15.47 -10.23 13.95
CA SER A 14 16.93 -10.22 14.15
C SER A 14 17.68 -9.91 12.85
N GLU A 15 17.27 -10.51 11.72
CA GLU A 15 17.84 -10.20 10.40
C GLU A 15 17.56 -8.75 10.00
N LEU A 16 16.34 -8.27 10.24
CA LEU A 16 15.97 -6.88 10.00
C LEU A 16 16.85 -5.92 10.81
N LYS A 17 17.05 -6.20 12.10
CA LYS A 17 17.93 -5.38 12.96
C LYS A 17 19.39 -5.41 12.51
N ALA A 18 19.87 -6.55 12.02
CA ALA A 18 21.25 -6.72 11.59
C ALA A 18 21.54 -5.96 10.29
N ASN A 19 20.63 -6.01 9.31
CA ASN A 19 20.77 -5.26 8.06
C ASN A 19 19.40 -4.95 7.43
N PRO A 20 18.80 -3.80 7.75
CA PRO A 20 17.48 -3.43 7.24
C PRO A 20 17.42 -3.36 5.72
N MET A 21 18.46 -2.78 5.09
CA MET A 21 18.49 -2.58 3.64
C MET A 21 18.55 -3.90 2.88
N LYS A 22 19.27 -4.89 3.39
CA LYS A 22 19.31 -6.24 2.81
C LYS A 22 17.93 -6.91 2.89
N VAL A 23 17.25 -6.79 4.03
CA VAL A 23 15.91 -7.36 4.19
C VAL A 23 14.92 -6.71 3.23
N VAL A 24 14.92 -5.38 3.13
CA VAL A 24 14.05 -4.67 2.17
C VAL A 24 14.36 -5.09 0.72
N ALA A 25 15.63 -5.17 0.35
CA ALA A 25 16.04 -5.58 -0.99
C ALA A 25 15.63 -7.02 -1.33
N SER A 26 15.55 -7.93 -0.34
CA SER A 26 15.11 -9.31 -0.55
C SER A 26 13.63 -9.45 -0.92
N GLY A 27 12.84 -8.39 -0.72
CA GLY A 27 11.46 -8.33 -1.19
C GLY A 27 11.33 -8.00 -2.66
N GLU A 28 12.41 -7.63 -3.37
CA GLU A 28 12.39 -7.27 -4.80
C GLU A 28 11.31 -6.21 -5.16
N GLY A 29 11.11 -5.25 -4.27
CA GLY A 29 10.08 -4.21 -4.41
C GLY A 29 8.71 -4.60 -3.83
N MET A 30 8.52 -5.85 -3.42
CA MET A 30 7.34 -6.34 -2.74
C MET A 30 7.47 -6.27 -1.20
N PRO A 31 6.36 -6.33 -0.45
CA PRO A 31 6.40 -6.41 1.01
C PRO A 31 7.15 -7.64 1.53
N VAL A 32 7.88 -7.45 2.63
CA VAL A 32 8.55 -8.54 3.37
C VAL A 32 7.86 -8.73 4.70
N LEU A 33 7.42 -9.95 5.01
CA LEU A 33 6.86 -10.28 6.32
C LEU A 33 7.98 -10.36 7.37
N VAL A 34 7.87 -9.58 8.43
CA VAL A 34 8.79 -9.62 9.57
C VAL A 34 8.23 -10.50 10.67
N LEU A 35 9.01 -11.50 11.08
CA LEU A 35 8.66 -12.47 12.11
C LEU A 35 9.32 -12.11 13.45
N ASN A 36 8.58 -12.25 14.55
CA ASN A 36 9.10 -12.21 15.91
C ASN A 36 8.77 -13.53 16.61
N HIS A 37 9.78 -14.24 17.13
CA HIS A 37 9.61 -15.58 17.69
C HIS A 37 8.80 -16.55 16.79
N ASN A 38 9.11 -16.55 15.48
CA ASN A 38 8.41 -17.32 14.43
C ASN A 38 6.92 -16.99 14.26
N GLN A 39 6.46 -15.86 14.77
CA GLN A 39 5.11 -15.36 14.58
C GLN A 39 5.11 -14.10 13.71
N PRO A 40 4.16 -13.95 12.76
CA PRO A 40 3.98 -12.71 12.01
C PRO A 40 3.86 -11.50 12.94
N ALA A 41 4.74 -10.51 12.79
CA ALA A 41 4.72 -9.30 13.61
C ALA A 41 4.23 -8.09 12.81
N PHE A 42 4.84 -7.82 11.66
CA PHE A 42 4.46 -6.73 10.76
C PHE A 42 5.01 -6.96 9.34
N TYR A 43 4.52 -6.18 8.38
CA TYR A 43 5.10 -6.13 7.03
C TYR A 43 6.05 -4.95 6.92
N CYS A 44 7.22 -5.18 6.35
CA CYS A 44 8.13 -4.15 5.89
C CYS A 44 7.82 -3.88 4.41
N VAL A 45 7.24 -2.71 4.12
CA VAL A 45 6.83 -2.33 2.76
C VAL A 45 7.86 -1.33 2.21
N PRO A 46 8.47 -1.59 1.04
CA PRO A 46 9.35 -0.62 0.38
C PRO A 46 8.62 0.70 0.10
N ALA A 47 9.32 1.84 0.19
CA ALA A 47 8.70 3.17 0.06
C ALA A 47 7.91 3.32 -1.24
N ALA A 48 8.50 2.97 -2.39
CA ALA A 48 7.83 3.07 -3.69
C ALA A 48 6.56 2.21 -3.78
N ALA A 49 6.56 1.02 -3.16
CA ALA A 49 5.37 0.16 -3.12
C ALA A 49 4.28 0.73 -2.22
N TYR A 50 4.66 1.34 -1.09
CA TYR A 50 3.71 2.02 -0.21
C TYR A 50 3.09 3.25 -0.88
N GLU A 51 3.90 4.07 -1.55
CA GLU A 51 3.43 5.24 -2.32
C GLU A 51 2.45 4.82 -3.43
N ALA A 52 2.80 3.82 -4.23
CA ALA A 52 1.91 3.30 -5.27
C ALA A 52 0.59 2.75 -4.71
N MET A 53 0.63 2.09 -3.55
CA MET A 53 -0.58 1.60 -2.88
C MET A 53 -1.47 2.76 -2.42
N MET A 54 -0.88 3.86 -1.91
CA MET A 54 -1.65 5.03 -1.51
C MET A 54 -2.29 5.74 -2.71
N GLU A 55 -1.57 5.89 -3.81
CA GLU A 55 -2.10 6.46 -5.06
C GLU A 55 -3.32 5.66 -5.58
N LEU A 56 -3.23 4.32 -5.57
CA LEU A 56 -4.33 3.45 -5.96
C LEU A 56 -5.56 3.57 -5.04
N LEU A 57 -5.35 3.82 -3.75
CA LEU A 57 -6.45 4.03 -2.80
C LEU A 57 -7.16 5.37 -3.08
N ASP A 58 -6.40 6.42 -3.30
CA ASP A 58 -6.94 7.75 -3.65
C ASP A 58 -7.74 7.69 -4.97
N ASP A 59 -7.21 7.02 -5.98
CA ASP A 59 -7.90 6.79 -7.26
C ASP A 59 -9.20 6.00 -7.08
N ALA A 60 -9.22 4.99 -6.20
CA ALA A 60 -10.42 4.21 -5.93
C ALA A 60 -11.51 5.06 -5.26
N GLU A 61 -11.14 5.96 -4.35
CA GLU A 61 -12.06 6.91 -3.73
C GLU A 61 -12.61 7.91 -4.75
N LEU A 62 -11.75 8.45 -5.61
CA LEU A 62 -12.15 9.35 -6.69
C LEU A 62 -13.11 8.65 -7.66
N LEU A 63 -12.82 7.42 -8.06
CA LEU A 63 -13.68 6.62 -8.93
C LEU A 63 -15.06 6.41 -8.30
N ARG A 64 -15.13 6.19 -6.98
CA ARG A 64 -16.40 6.07 -6.25
C ARG A 64 -17.22 7.35 -6.34
N LEU A 65 -16.57 8.52 -6.20
CA LEU A 65 -17.23 9.81 -6.34
C LEU A 65 -17.73 10.04 -7.76
N VAL A 66 -16.89 9.77 -8.76
CA VAL A 66 -17.25 9.89 -10.18
C VAL A 66 -18.48 9.03 -10.49
N LYS A 67 -18.48 7.76 -10.09
CA LYS A 67 -19.62 6.85 -10.30
C LYS A 67 -20.89 7.35 -9.61
N ALA A 68 -20.79 7.89 -8.41
CA ALA A 68 -21.94 8.40 -7.68
C ALA A 68 -22.58 9.62 -8.34
N ARG A 69 -21.78 10.42 -9.05
CA ARG A 69 -22.22 11.68 -9.69
C ARG A 69 -22.38 11.61 -11.20
N GLN A 70 -22.09 10.46 -11.81
CA GLN A 70 -22.02 10.32 -13.26
C GLN A 70 -23.35 10.63 -13.96
N GLU A 71 -24.47 10.45 -13.27
CA GLU A 71 -25.82 10.69 -13.78
C GLU A 71 -26.43 12.02 -13.27
N GLU A 72 -25.69 12.81 -12.51
CA GLU A 72 -26.18 14.11 -12.02
C GLU A 72 -26.32 15.11 -13.20
N PRO A 73 -27.37 15.95 -13.22
CA PRO A 73 -27.51 16.99 -14.23
C PRO A 73 -26.32 17.96 -14.21
N SER A 74 -25.74 18.25 -15.38
CA SER A 74 -24.67 19.24 -15.48
C SER A 74 -25.22 20.66 -15.33
N VAL A 75 -24.46 21.51 -14.63
CA VAL A 75 -24.77 22.94 -14.48
C VAL A 75 -23.75 23.74 -15.29
N PRO A 76 -24.17 24.53 -16.28
CA PRO A 76 -23.26 25.38 -17.04
C PRO A 76 -22.71 26.50 -16.14
N VAL A 77 -21.39 26.70 -16.19
CA VAL A 77 -20.68 27.75 -15.45
C VAL A 77 -19.75 28.52 -16.39
N SER A 78 -19.55 29.81 -16.13
CA SER A 78 -18.59 30.67 -16.85
C SER A 78 -17.38 30.94 -15.96
N LEU A 79 -16.17 30.76 -16.50
CA LEU A 79 -14.93 31.03 -15.76
C LEU A 79 -14.70 32.53 -15.53
N ASP A 80 -15.25 33.39 -16.39
CA ASP A 80 -15.13 34.86 -16.28
C ASP A 80 -16.03 35.46 -15.17
N ALA A 81 -16.82 34.63 -14.49
CA ALA A 81 -17.77 35.04 -13.46
C ALA A 81 -17.31 34.66 -12.03
N LEU A 82 -16.03 34.27 -11.86
CA LEU A 82 -15.40 33.89 -10.59
C LEU A 82 -14.73 35.08 -9.88
#